data_AF-A0A7C9VAM7-F1
#
_entry.id   AF-A0A7C9VAM7-F1
#
_cell.length_a   1.000
_cell.length_b   1.000
_cell.length_c   1.000
_cell.angle_alpha   90.00
_cell.angle_beta   90.00
_cell.angle_gamma   90.00
#
_symmetry.space_group_name_H-M   'P 1'
#
loop_
_entity.id
_entity.type
_entity.pdbx_description
1 polymer ?
#
loop_
_entity_poly.entity_id
_entity_poly.type
_entity_poly.pdbx_seq_one_letter_code
_entity_poly.pdbx_strand_id
1 'polypeptide(L)'
;MTAPKSATDGEAMSELERAADQAIDACGGDARAAVTALLIANDFLERQLALTRIAVSSGFSRGWHHRKEHEQQTQQLHPERQRDRP
;
A
#
# COMPACT_ATOMS: atom_id res chain seq x y z
N MET A 1 29.50 11.84 -24.37
CA MET A 1 29.50 11.25 -23.00
C MET A 1 29.18 12.39 -22.05
N THR A 2 27.93 12.52 -21.63
CA THR A 2 27.49 13.62 -20.77
C THR A 2 27.90 13.28 -19.35
N ALA A 3 28.83 14.04 -18.78
CA ALA A 3 29.30 13.86 -17.40
C ALA A 3 28.12 13.98 -16.42
N PRO A 4 28.06 13.17 -15.34
CA PRO A 4 27.06 13.37 -14.30
C PRO A 4 27.29 14.73 -13.66
N LYS A 5 26.22 15.52 -13.59
CA LYS A 5 26.19 16.85 -12.99
C LYS A 5 26.58 16.69 -11.51
N SER A 6 27.78 17.15 -11.15
CA SER A 6 28.21 17.24 -9.76
C SER A 6 27.23 18.16 -9.03
N ALA A 7 26.51 17.59 -8.07
CA ALA A 7 25.64 18.35 -7.19
C ALA A 7 26.51 19.36 -6.45
N THR A 8 26.05 20.61 -6.48
CA THR A 8 26.73 21.77 -5.92
C THR A 8 26.94 21.60 -4.42
N ASP A 9 28.19 21.73 -4.00
CA ASP A 9 28.58 21.86 -2.60
C ASP A 9 27.83 23.04 -1.96
N GLY A 10 26.97 22.79 -0.97
CA GLY A 10 26.70 23.81 0.06
C GLY A 10 25.27 23.99 0.58
N GLU A 11 24.19 23.84 -0.19
CA GLU A 11 22.87 24.32 0.29
C GLU A 11 21.72 23.38 -0.09
N ALA A 12 21.01 22.93 0.95
CA ALA A 12 19.96 21.91 1.00
C ALA A 12 20.48 20.46 0.96
N MET A 13 20.90 19.94 2.12
CA MET A 13 20.81 18.49 2.36
C MET A 13 19.42 18.03 1.93
N SER A 14 19.38 17.00 1.10
CA SER A 14 18.12 16.41 0.68
C SER A 14 17.32 16.00 1.93
N GLU A 15 16.00 16.04 1.87
CA GLU A 15 15.14 15.62 2.98
C GLU A 15 15.51 14.22 3.48
N LEU A 16 15.95 13.36 2.56
CA LEU A 16 16.41 12.02 2.83
C LEU A 16 17.70 11.98 3.66
N GLU A 17 18.69 12.83 3.34
CA GLU A 17 19.92 12.92 4.13
C GLU A 17 19.64 13.45 5.55
N ARG A 18 18.78 14.46 5.68
CA ARG A 18 18.36 14.95 7.00
C ARG A 18 17.64 13.88 7.82
N ALA A 19 16.80 13.06 7.18
CA ALA A 19 16.12 11.94 7.84
C ALA A 19 17.12 10.84 8.24
N ALA A 20 18.17 10.61 7.45
CA ALA A 20 19.24 9.68 7.78
C ALA A 20 20.01 10.15 9.03
N ASP A 21 20.40 11.43 9.10
CA ASP A 21 21.06 12.00 10.27
C ASP A 21 20.20 11.86 11.52
N GLN A 22 18.89 12.17 11.42
CA GLN A 22 17.95 11.99 12.53
C GLN A 22 17.86 10.54 13.00
N ALA A 23 17.87 9.57 12.08
CA ALA A 23 17.84 8.16 12.44
C ALA A 23 19.14 7.70 13.13
N ILE A 24 20.28 8.23 12.68
CA ILE A 24 21.59 7.97 13.28
C ILE A 24 21.66 8.57 14.69
N ASP A 25 21.23 9.83 14.85
CA ASP A 25 21.19 10.52 16.15
C ASP A 25 20.27 9.81 17.14
N ALA A 26 19.11 9.31 16.70
CA ALA A 26 18.20 8.52 17.52
C ALA A 26 18.83 7.19 18.00
N CYS A 27 19.86 6.70 17.30
CA CYS A 27 20.63 5.52 17.68
C CYS A 27 21.94 5.87 18.41
N GLY A 28 22.07 7.10 18.89
CA GLY A 28 23.28 7.55 19.61
C GLY A 28 24.51 7.66 18.72
N GLY A 29 24.34 7.90 17.42
CA GLY A 29 25.43 7.99 16.45
C GLY A 29 25.87 6.65 15.85
N ASP A 30 25.27 5.53 16.25
CA ASP A 30 25.57 4.22 15.66
C ASP A 30 24.78 4.03 14.35
N ALA A 31 25.45 4.28 13.23
CA ALA A 31 24.87 4.08 11.90
C ALA A 31 24.46 2.62 11.62
N ARG A 32 25.16 1.64 12.18
CA ARG A 32 24.81 0.22 11.99
C ARG A 32 23.53 -0.12 12.77
N ALA A 33 23.39 0.41 13.98
CA ALA A 33 22.16 0.29 14.75
C ALA A 33 20.98 0.98 14.02
N ALA A 34 21.19 2.19 13.47
CA ALA A 34 20.17 2.90 12.70
C ALA A 34 19.69 2.12 11.47
N VAL A 35 20.61 1.59 10.66
CA VAL A 35 20.26 0.74 9.51
C VAL A 35 19.52 -0.52 9.96
N THR A 36 19.96 -1.15 11.05
CA THR A 36 19.29 -2.35 11.57
C THR A 36 17.87 -2.04 12.02
N ALA A 37 17.66 -0.93 12.73
CA ALA A 37 16.34 -0.48 13.16
C ALA A 37 15.42 -0.16 11.96
N LEU A 38 15.95 0.50 10.93
CA LEU A 38 15.21 0.80 9.71
C LEU A 38 14.79 -0.48 8.95
N LEU A 39 15.66 -1.49 8.87
CA LEU A 39 15.33 -2.77 8.25
C LEU A 39 14.22 -3.51 9.01
N ILE A 40 14.29 -3.52 10.35
CA ILE A 40 13.24 -4.10 11.20
C ILE A 40 11.90 -3.36 11.00
N ALA A 41 11.94 -2.03 11.00
CA ALA A 41 10.74 -1.21 10.77
C ALA A 41 10.15 -1.44 9.38
N ASN A 42 11.00 -1.61 8.36
CA ASN A 42 10.56 -1.89 6.99
C ASN A 42 9.86 -3.25 6.89
N ASP A 43 10.47 -4.34 7.39
CA ASP A 43 9.84 -5.67 7.43
C ASP A 43 8.49 -5.65 8.17
N PHE A 44 8.40 -4.89 9.26
CA PHE A 44 7.13 -4.70 9.97
C PHE A 44 6.07 -4.00 9.10
N LEU A 45 6.42 -2.90 8.44
CA LEU A 45 5.50 -2.15 7.58
C LEU A 45 5.07 -2.97 6.36
N GLU A 46 5.98 -3.73 5.76
CA GLU A 46 5.66 -4.64 4.65
C GLU A 46 4.64 -5.70 5.06
N ARG A 47 4.79 -6.29 6.26
CA ARG A 47 3.82 -7.24 6.83
C ARG A 47 2.46 -6.57 7.08
N GLN A 48 2.46 -5.37 7.67
CA GLN A 48 1.22 -4.62 7.91
C GLN A 48 0.49 -4.30 6.60
N LEU A 49 1.22 -3.91 5.54
CA LEU A 49 0.66 -3.68 4.21
C LEU A 49 0.09 -4.96 3.61
N ALA A 50 0.77 -6.10 3.74
CA ALA A 50 0.27 -7.39 3.26
C ALA A 50 -1.05 -7.77 3.97
N LEU A 51 -1.10 -7.65 5.29
CA LEU A 51 -2.31 -7.91 6.08
C LEU A 51 -3.45 -6.96 5.70
N THR A 52 -3.16 -5.67 5.56
CA THR A 52 -4.14 -4.65 5.17
C THR A 52 -4.71 -4.94 3.78
N ARG A 53 -3.87 -5.33 2.80
CA ARG A 53 -4.33 -5.70 1.45
C ARG A 53 -5.28 -6.90 1.48
N ILE A 54 -5.02 -7.90 2.33
CA ILE A 54 -5.91 -9.05 2.52
C ILE A 54 -7.23 -8.62 3.17
N ALA A 55 -7.18 -7.78 4.21
CA ALA A 55 -8.37 -7.29 4.88
C ALA A 55 -9.27 -6.47 3.92
N VAL A 56 -8.67 -5.59 3.12
CA VAL A 56 -9.40 -4.80 2.11
C VAL A 56 -9.99 -5.68 1.02
N SER A 57 -9.28 -6.72 0.54
CA SER A 57 -9.84 -7.63 -0.47
C SER A 57 -11.00 -8.45 0.09
N SER A 58 -10.90 -8.95 1.32
CA SER A 58 -12.00 -9.67 1.98
C SER A 58 -13.24 -8.78 2.23
N GLY A 59 -13.02 -7.52 2.63
CA GLY A 59 -14.08 -6.52 2.80
C GLY A 59 -14.73 -6.11 1.47
N PHE A 60 -13.93 -5.96 0.41
CA PHE A 60 -14.41 -5.66 -0.94
C PHE A 60 -15.21 -6.83 -1.54
N SER A 61 -14.75 -8.07 -1.36
CA SER A 61 -15.45 -9.28 -1.80
C SER A 61 -16.80 -9.46 -1.10
N ARG A 62 -16.91 -9.18 0.20
CA ARG A 62 -18.18 -9.28 0.94
C ARG A 62 -19.27 -8.38 0.39
N GLY A 63 -18.94 -7.12 0.06
CA GLY A 63 -19.88 -6.19 -0.59
C GLY A 63 -20.22 -6.59 -2.03
N TRP A 64 -19.28 -7.19 -2.75
CA TRP A 64 -19.50 -7.63 -4.13
C TRP A 64 -20.39 -8.87 -4.26
N HIS A 65 -20.25 -9.85 -3.35
CA HIS A 65 -21.11 -11.04 -3.33
C HIS A 65 -22.56 -10.69 -2.94
N HIS A 66 -22.78 -9.80 -1.97
CA HIS A 66 -24.14 -9.37 -1.59
C HIS A 66 -24.87 -8.67 -2.75
N ARG A 67 -24.17 -7.87 -3.55
CA ARG A 67 -24.75 -7.23 -4.74
C ARG A 67 -25.12 -8.26 -5.81
N LYS A 68 -24.23 -9.22 -6.08
CA LYS A 68 -24.45 -10.30 -7.06
C LYS A 68 -25.58 -11.24 -6.64
N GLU A 69 -25.73 -11.53 -5.35
CA GLU A 69 -26.80 -12.36 -4.80
C GLU A 69 -28.16 -11.66 -4.95
N HIS A 70 -28.24 -10.36 -4.65
CA HIS A 70 -29.47 -9.59 -4.81
C HIS A 70 -29.90 -9.46 -6.30
N GLU A 71 -28.93 -9.29 -7.21
CA GLU A 71 -29.15 -9.27 -8.67
C GLU A 71 -29.60 -10.65 -9.20
N GLN A 72 -29.05 -11.76 -8.68
CA GLN A 72 -29.48 -13.11 -9.05
C GLN A 72 -30.86 -13.47 -8.48
N GLN A 73 -31.15 -13.07 -7.25
CA GLN A 73 -32.44 -13.30 -6.60
C GLN A 73 -33.57 -12.53 -7.31
N THR A 74 -33.30 -11.29 -7.75
CA THR A 74 -34.25 -10.50 -8.55
C THR A 74 -34.45 -11.08 -9.96
N GLN A 75 -33.42 -11.68 -10.56
CA GLN A 75 -33.53 -12.38 -11.85
C GLN A 75 -34.32 -13.71 -11.74
N GLN A 76 -34.17 -14.44 -10.63
CA GLN A 76 -34.83 -15.74 -10.40
C GLN A 76 -36.31 -15.61 -10.01
N LEU A 77 -36.72 -14.50 -9.40
CA LEU A 77 -38.11 -14.25 -9.02
C LEU A 77 -39.03 -13.85 -10.20
N HIS A 78 -38.49 -13.63 -11.41
CA HIS A 78 -39.25 -13.21 -12.59
C HIS A 78 -38.92 -14.01 -13.88
N PRO A 79 -39.18 -15.34 -13.95
CA PRO A 79 -38.98 -16.10 -15.19
C PRO A 79 -40.10 -15.92 -16.24
N GLU A 80 -41.28 -15.41 -15.86
CA GLU A 80 -42.49 -15.45 -16.71
C GLU A 80 -42.75 -14.19 -17.57
N ARG A 81 -41.81 -13.24 -17.66
CA ARG A 81 -41.98 -12.03 -18.51
C ARG A 81 -41.28 -12.10 -19.87
N GLN A 82 -40.88 -13.29 -20.32
CA GLN A 82 -40.30 -13.48 -21.67
C GLN A 82 -41.13 -14.37 -22.60
N ARG A 83 -42.24 -14.96 -22.14
CA ARG A 83 -43.10 -15.81 -22.98
C ARG A 83 -44.25 -15.09 -23.69
N ASP A 84 -44.53 -13.84 -23.35
CA ASP A 84 -45.54 -13.02 -24.03
C ASP A 84 -44.87 -11.82 -24.71
N ARG A 85 -44.24 -12.07 -25.85
CA ARG A 85 -43.95 -11.03 -26.84
C ARG A 85 -44.63 -11.46 -28.14
N PRO A 86 -45.70 -10.76 -28.60
CA PRO A 86 -46.25 -10.96 -29.93
C PRO A 86 -45.28 -10.49 -31.02
#